data_AF-A0A5J6WLY4-F1
#
_entry.id   AF-A0A5J6WLY4-F1
#
_cell.length_a   1.000
_cell.length_b   1.000
_cell.length_c   1.000
_cell.angle_alpha   90.00
_cell.angle_beta   90.00
_cell.angle_gamma   90.00
#
_symmetry.space_group_name_H-M   'P 1'
#
loop_
_entity.id
_entity.type
_entity.pdbx_description
1 polymer ?
#
loop_
_entity_poly.entity_id
_entity_poly.type
_entity_poly.pdbx_seq_one_letter_code
_entity_poly.pdbx_strand_id
1 'polypeptide(L)'
;MKKKLLVVALGLSSSIILGGCGGGSDDSSGSAAGVGSAAGAGSAADSPESTPVFYNAKVIDGYLKNADVWLDINGDKQLDSSEPSTLSGDGGVAALDVTDIVNPQQYAIYAKIIVGQTEDEDGDAIVSDYMMSAPPGDTEVTPLSTLVHITIEQNTDGSETPEALEIVKTEAIAEVAKNFGIQESDVLSDYIASGSGSSTYVAKNIVNSKILPEDESEFSAAISDAADTSTFNKQVAVVGDLIKDVVIVVAEDDLAAEGALFTSGDLDTDTDTDGVPDGLDAFPADVNEWLDTDKDTIGNNADPDDDDDGVEDSIDVAPLDPDVSEYAECVIKYMPEGVTIDAFNTSVAACEGLPEMDLAGNALIRLTGSIQPRAYVFNMDNTADFYRNGIKYNRVWNIDENGNLALYYGDGQTLNYLLHLIDDSTEDLKFAVYDSDKQSVWTTTYQDIDVSVDVLACEDLSSGWNDATDEPQNYRSYEQFKQTVTSCQEGKLVADLSAGFIDQGIILTTSDALSPADDVESYQFNKDGTGVFTSNEGVGDVSLPMNWTVHEEGILKVTIAYTDSDSNPQTAHDFLAIVETNGIDFSMKIFSRSTEWKGIGDTDLGDLWSDVFNADNIE
;
A
#
# COMPACT_ATOMS: atom_id res chain seq x y z
N MET A 1 15.96 24.03 -18.50
CA MET A 1 16.48 22.77 -19.06
C MET A 1 15.25 22.02 -19.56
N LYS A 2 15.26 21.54 -20.80
CA LYS A 2 14.05 21.01 -21.45
C LYS A 2 13.62 19.70 -20.76
N LYS A 3 12.43 19.69 -20.15
CA LYS A 3 11.79 18.49 -19.63
C LYS A 3 11.47 17.59 -20.82
N LYS A 4 11.89 16.33 -20.76
CA LYS A 4 11.53 15.29 -21.72
C LYS A 4 11.00 14.15 -20.88
N LEU A 5 9.68 14.00 -20.82
CA LEU A 5 9.04 12.79 -20.32
C LEU A 5 9.51 11.63 -21.20
N LEU A 6 10.09 10.61 -20.58
CA LEU A 6 10.43 9.36 -21.26
C LEU A 6 9.51 8.27 -20.71
N VAL A 7 8.28 8.19 -21.22
CA VAL A 7 7.35 7.11 -20.88
C VAL A 7 7.62 5.90 -21.78
N VAL A 8 8.07 4.80 -21.19
CA VAL A 8 8.17 3.51 -21.87
C VAL A 8 6.80 2.85 -21.80
N ALA A 9 5.98 3.04 -22.84
CA ALA A 9 4.72 2.32 -22.98
C ALA A 9 4.98 0.82 -23.18
N LEU A 10 4.66 0.01 -22.16
CA LEU A 10 4.53 -1.44 -22.29
C LEU A 10 3.21 -1.72 -23.01
N GLY A 11 3.29 -1.93 -24.32
CA GLY A 11 2.14 -2.17 -25.17
C GLY A 11 1.30 -3.38 -24.75
N LEU A 12 0.06 -3.12 -24.32
CA LEU A 12 -1.03 -4.08 -24.40
C LEU A 12 -1.43 -4.21 -25.88
N SER A 13 -1.32 -5.44 -26.40
CA SER A 13 -1.57 -5.77 -27.79
C SER A 13 -3.06 -5.61 -28.15
N SER A 14 -3.45 -4.44 -28.65
CA SER A 14 -4.70 -4.25 -29.37
C SER A 14 -4.58 -4.87 -30.77
N SER A 15 -5.45 -5.84 -31.03
CA SER A 15 -5.44 -6.65 -32.25
C SER A 15 -5.81 -5.81 -33.47
N ILE A 16 -4.85 -5.65 -34.38
CA ILE A 16 -5.08 -5.13 -35.73
C ILE A 16 -5.98 -6.11 -36.48
N ILE A 17 -7.24 -5.75 -36.73
CA ILE A 17 -8.12 -6.53 -37.61
C ILE A 17 -7.73 -6.24 -39.06
N LEU A 18 -6.91 -7.12 -39.63
CA LEU A 18 -6.67 -7.22 -41.07
C LEU A 18 -7.92 -7.79 -41.76
N GLY A 19 -8.71 -6.90 -42.38
CA GLY A 19 -9.82 -7.26 -43.27
C GLY A 19 -9.32 -7.86 -44.59
N GLY A 20 -9.01 -9.15 -44.59
CA GLY A 20 -8.81 -9.93 -45.81
C GLY A 20 -10.16 -10.44 -46.34
N CYS A 21 -10.59 -9.95 -47.50
CA CYS A 21 -11.69 -10.55 -48.27
C CYS A 21 -11.13 -11.10 -49.59
N GLY A 22 -11.20 -12.42 -49.75
CA GLY A 22 -10.79 -13.14 -50.95
C GLY A 22 -11.94 -13.94 -51.57
N GLY A 23 -12.09 -13.80 -52.89
CA GLY A 23 -12.82 -14.70 -53.81
C GLY A 23 -14.29 -14.30 -54.06
N GLY A 24 -14.83 -14.26 -55.28
CA GLY A 24 -14.36 -14.63 -56.61
C GLY A 24 -15.58 -14.81 -57.54
N SER A 25 -15.31 -14.81 -58.86
CA SER A 25 -16.13 -15.32 -59.98
C SER A 25 -16.92 -14.34 -60.89
N ASP A 26 -16.39 -14.28 -62.12
CA ASP A 26 -17.02 -14.52 -63.43
C ASP A 26 -17.61 -13.38 -64.28
N ASP A 27 -16.84 -13.09 -65.34
CA ASP A 27 -17.19 -12.90 -66.76
C ASP A 27 -18.41 -12.05 -67.16
N SER A 28 -18.18 -10.97 -67.92
CA SER A 28 -18.39 -11.00 -69.38
C SER A 28 -18.06 -9.67 -70.11
N SER A 29 -17.16 -9.81 -71.10
CA SER A 29 -17.12 -9.19 -72.44
C SER A 29 -17.26 -7.66 -72.64
N GLY A 30 -16.27 -7.09 -73.34
CA GLY A 30 -16.58 -6.26 -74.51
C GLY A 30 -15.62 -5.13 -74.88
N SER A 31 -14.74 -5.40 -75.86
CA SER A 31 -14.18 -4.47 -76.87
C SER A 31 -13.11 -3.45 -76.43
N ALA A 32 -12.18 -2.98 -77.26
CA ALA A 32 -11.32 -3.53 -78.33
C ALA A 32 -10.34 -2.38 -78.71
N ALA A 33 -9.21 -2.77 -79.31
CA ALA A 33 -8.13 -1.96 -79.93
C ALA A 33 -6.95 -1.63 -79.00
N GLY A 34 -5.68 -1.83 -79.34
CA GLY A 34 -5.05 -2.24 -80.59
C GLY A 34 -3.58 -1.78 -80.59
N VAL A 35 -2.67 -2.73 -80.33
CA VAL A 35 -1.24 -2.88 -80.73
C VAL A 35 -0.38 -1.62 -81.00
N GLY A 36 0.76 -1.50 -80.29
CA GLY A 36 1.88 -0.65 -80.67
C GLY A 36 3.13 -0.76 -79.77
N SER A 37 4.14 -1.50 -80.26
CA SER A 37 5.52 -1.72 -79.79
C SER A 37 6.24 -0.67 -78.91
N ALA A 38 6.92 -1.23 -77.91
CA ALA A 38 8.37 -1.16 -77.63
C ALA A 38 9.08 0.16 -77.23
N ALA A 39 9.68 0.04 -76.04
CA ALA A 39 11.02 0.47 -75.63
C ALA A 39 11.23 1.89 -75.08
N GLY A 40 11.65 1.91 -73.80
CA GLY A 40 12.67 2.84 -73.30
C GLY A 40 12.17 3.97 -72.41
N ALA A 41 11.77 3.67 -71.18
CA ALA A 41 11.69 4.66 -70.11
C ALA A 41 12.82 4.40 -69.11
N GLY A 42 13.76 5.35 -69.05
CA GLY A 42 14.78 5.43 -68.03
C GLY A 42 14.16 5.75 -66.67
N SER A 43 14.74 5.14 -65.65
CA SER A 43 14.45 5.37 -64.24
C SER A 43 14.64 6.85 -63.87
N ALA A 44 13.57 7.46 -63.37
CA ALA A 44 13.65 8.38 -62.25
C ALA A 44 13.11 7.60 -61.05
N ALA A 45 13.96 7.40 -60.04
CA ALA A 45 13.57 6.80 -58.78
C ALA A 45 12.62 7.78 -58.08
N ASP A 46 11.38 7.36 -57.92
CA ASP A 46 10.41 8.00 -57.05
C ASP A 46 10.73 7.52 -55.62
N SER A 47 11.00 8.46 -54.72
CA SER A 47 11.10 8.16 -53.29
C SER A 47 9.71 7.75 -52.81
N PRO A 48 9.57 6.72 -51.96
CA PRO A 48 8.25 6.34 -51.46
C PRO A 48 7.72 7.48 -50.57
N GLU A 49 6.62 8.13 -50.99
CA GLU A 49 5.83 8.99 -50.10
C GLU A 49 5.35 8.14 -48.92
N SER A 50 5.60 8.61 -47.70
CA SER A 50 5.09 8.00 -46.48
C SER A 50 3.56 8.07 -46.49
N THR A 51 2.89 6.96 -46.17
CA THR A 51 1.44 6.97 -45.98
C THR A 51 1.10 7.77 -44.72
N PRO A 52 0.15 8.72 -44.77
CA PRO A 52 -0.18 9.54 -43.61
C PRO A 52 -0.73 8.69 -42.47
N VAL A 53 -0.30 8.98 -41.24
CA VAL A 53 -0.75 8.34 -40.00
C VAL A 53 -1.44 9.39 -39.15
N PHE A 54 -2.68 9.11 -38.74
CA PHE A 54 -3.48 10.04 -37.93
C PHE A 54 -3.64 9.53 -36.51
N TYR A 55 -3.50 10.44 -35.54
CA TYR A 55 -3.90 10.25 -34.16
C TYR A 55 -5.21 11.02 -33.94
N ASN A 56 -6.27 10.32 -33.56
CA ASN A 56 -7.61 10.91 -33.48
C ASN A 56 -7.92 11.29 -32.03
N ALA A 57 -8.35 12.52 -31.84
CA ALA A 57 -8.93 13.01 -30.59
C ALA A 57 -10.41 13.35 -30.79
N LYS A 58 -11.13 13.53 -29.68
CA LYS A 58 -12.48 14.08 -29.65
C LYS A 58 -12.54 15.25 -28.68
N VAL A 59 -13.14 16.35 -29.10
CA VAL A 59 -13.41 17.51 -28.24
C VAL A 59 -14.86 17.45 -27.79
N ILE A 60 -15.09 17.32 -26.48
CA ILE A 60 -16.40 16.97 -25.91
C ILE A 60 -16.80 17.97 -24.83
N ASP A 61 -17.77 18.80 -25.20
CA ASP A 61 -18.63 19.64 -24.37
C ASP A 61 -19.87 19.82 -25.26
N GLY A 62 -20.82 18.88 -25.21
CA GLY A 62 -21.86 18.73 -26.27
C GLY A 62 -21.37 18.24 -27.65
N TYR A 63 -20.10 17.84 -27.77
CA TYR A 63 -19.29 17.71 -28.99
C TYR A 63 -19.05 19.06 -29.68
N LEU A 64 -17.76 19.44 -29.76
CA LEU A 64 -17.37 20.75 -30.28
C LEU A 64 -16.77 20.65 -31.67
N LYS A 65 -17.37 21.37 -32.62
CA LYS A 65 -16.92 21.46 -34.01
C LYS A 65 -16.19 22.76 -34.29
N ASN A 66 -15.15 22.72 -35.12
CA ASN A 66 -14.26 23.84 -35.45
C ASN A 66 -13.45 24.40 -34.26
N ALA A 67 -13.20 23.60 -33.22
CA ALA A 67 -12.19 23.92 -32.20
C ALA A 67 -10.78 23.72 -32.77
N ASP A 68 -9.81 24.56 -32.40
CA ASP A 68 -8.42 24.38 -32.79
C ASP A 68 -7.78 23.32 -31.89
N VAL A 69 -7.38 22.18 -32.47
CA VAL A 69 -6.84 21.03 -31.72
C VAL A 69 -5.40 20.76 -32.13
N TRP A 70 -4.52 20.52 -31.17
CA TRP A 70 -3.12 20.21 -31.44
C TRP A 70 -2.49 19.24 -30.45
N LEU A 71 -1.39 18.62 -30.89
CA LEU A 71 -0.54 17.77 -30.06
C LEU A 71 0.65 18.60 -29.56
N ASP A 72 0.76 18.81 -28.24
CA ASP A 72 1.85 19.60 -27.64
C ASP A 72 3.14 18.76 -27.57
N ILE A 73 4.02 18.92 -28.56
CA ILE A 73 5.23 18.10 -28.68
C ILE A 73 6.42 18.68 -27.91
N ASN A 74 6.33 19.95 -27.51
CA ASN A 74 7.44 20.68 -26.92
C ASN A 74 7.22 20.99 -25.42
N GLY A 75 6.00 20.80 -24.92
CA GLY A 75 5.56 20.94 -23.53
C GLY A 75 5.25 22.37 -23.11
N ASP A 76 5.05 23.31 -24.04
CA ASP A 76 4.82 24.72 -23.75
C ASP A 76 3.35 25.16 -23.81
N LYS A 77 2.43 24.21 -24.04
CA LYS A 77 0.97 24.39 -24.10
C LYS A 77 0.51 25.39 -25.16
N GLN A 78 1.37 25.80 -26.09
CA GLN A 78 1.01 26.77 -27.13
C GLN A 78 0.96 26.09 -28.47
N LEU A 79 -0.02 26.44 -29.30
CA LEU A 79 -0.07 25.98 -30.67
C LEU A 79 1.08 26.55 -31.49
N ASP A 80 2.08 25.71 -31.77
CA ASP A 80 3.24 26.04 -32.57
C ASP A 80 3.10 25.62 -34.04
N SER A 81 3.79 26.34 -34.93
CA SER A 81 3.84 25.98 -36.37
C SER A 81 4.49 24.61 -36.67
N SER A 82 5.19 24.03 -35.69
CA SER A 82 5.82 22.71 -35.79
C SER A 82 4.95 21.57 -35.26
N GLU A 83 3.77 21.88 -34.73
CA GLU A 83 2.92 20.90 -34.07
C GLU A 83 1.81 20.38 -35.01
N PRO A 84 1.50 19.07 -34.95
CA PRO A 84 0.30 18.55 -35.56
C PRO A 84 -0.91 19.29 -35.02
N SER A 85 -1.71 19.86 -35.91
CA SER A 85 -2.92 20.58 -35.56
C SER A 85 -3.99 20.42 -36.63
N THR A 86 -5.25 20.53 -36.22
CA THR A 86 -6.43 20.51 -37.09
C THR A 86 -7.60 21.18 -36.40
N LEU A 87 -8.64 21.52 -37.18
CA LEU A 87 -9.95 21.82 -36.62
C LEU A 87 -10.69 20.51 -36.30
N SER A 88 -11.44 20.50 -35.20
CA SER A 88 -12.39 19.42 -34.92
C SER A 88 -13.55 19.43 -35.93
N GLY A 89 -14.00 18.24 -36.33
CA GLY A 89 -15.11 18.02 -37.25
C GLY A 89 -16.40 17.58 -36.55
N ASP A 90 -17.30 16.95 -37.31
CA ASP A 90 -18.57 16.43 -36.79
C ASP A 90 -18.31 15.43 -35.64
N GLY A 91 -19.10 15.52 -34.56
CA GLY A 91 -18.92 14.72 -33.34
C GLY A 91 -17.61 14.99 -32.61
N GLY A 92 -17.05 16.20 -32.77
CA GLY A 92 -15.84 16.65 -32.09
C GLY A 92 -14.53 16.04 -32.60
N VAL A 93 -14.55 15.24 -33.67
CA VAL A 93 -13.39 14.44 -34.09
C VAL A 93 -12.28 15.31 -34.70
N ALA A 94 -11.07 15.22 -34.17
CA ALA A 94 -9.88 15.87 -34.68
C ALA A 94 -8.83 14.83 -35.10
N ALA A 95 -8.50 14.78 -36.39
CA ALA A 95 -7.49 13.86 -36.95
C ALA A 95 -6.13 14.56 -37.09
N LEU A 96 -5.24 14.37 -36.11
CA LEU A 96 -3.91 14.99 -36.07
C LEU A 96 -2.93 14.17 -36.93
N ASP A 97 -2.28 14.81 -37.91
CA ASP A 97 -1.26 14.15 -38.74
C ASP A 97 0.05 13.98 -37.96
N VAL A 98 0.32 12.75 -37.54
CA VAL A 98 1.47 12.36 -36.71
C VAL A 98 2.45 11.49 -37.48
N THR A 99 2.43 11.56 -38.82
CA THR A 99 3.23 10.70 -39.71
C THR A 99 4.72 10.70 -39.36
N ASP A 100 5.25 11.85 -38.94
CA ASP A 100 6.67 12.03 -38.59
C ASP A 100 6.94 11.99 -37.07
N ILE A 101 5.95 11.60 -36.26
CA ILE A 101 6.06 11.55 -34.80
C ILE A 101 6.08 10.10 -34.32
N VAL A 102 7.13 9.78 -33.58
CA VAL A 102 7.26 8.48 -32.90
C VAL A 102 6.53 8.56 -31.57
N ASN A 103 5.61 7.62 -31.31
CA ASN A 103 4.81 7.51 -30.09
C ASN A 103 4.05 8.83 -29.76
N PRO A 104 3.06 9.22 -30.58
CA PRO A 104 2.28 10.44 -30.33
C PRO A 104 1.53 10.43 -28.98
N GLN A 105 1.24 9.24 -28.43
CA GLN A 105 0.56 9.07 -27.14
C GLN A 105 1.34 9.59 -25.93
N GLN A 106 2.63 9.93 -26.08
CA GLN A 106 3.42 10.48 -24.97
C GLN A 106 3.22 11.99 -24.76
N TYR A 107 2.45 12.64 -25.65
CA TYR A 107 2.21 14.07 -25.66
C TYR A 107 0.75 14.35 -25.32
N ALA A 108 0.51 15.45 -24.62
CA ALA A 108 -0.83 15.91 -24.30
C ALA A 108 -1.52 16.51 -25.54
N ILE A 109 -2.84 16.50 -25.54
CA ILE A 109 -3.66 17.10 -26.58
C ILE A 109 -4.36 18.31 -25.99
N TYR A 110 -4.34 19.43 -26.71
CA TYR A 110 -5.03 20.65 -26.32
C TYR A 110 -6.08 21.01 -27.37
N ALA A 111 -7.17 21.63 -26.93
CA ALA A 111 -8.19 22.23 -27.77
C ALA A 111 -8.48 23.65 -27.31
N LYS A 112 -8.53 24.59 -28.25
CA LYS A 112 -8.95 25.98 -28.02
C LYS A 112 -10.33 26.20 -28.64
N ILE A 113 -11.26 26.61 -27.78
CA ILE A 113 -12.65 26.84 -28.11
C ILE A 113 -12.81 28.35 -28.26
N ILE A 114 -13.25 28.79 -29.43
CA ILE A 114 -13.24 30.21 -29.81
C ILE A 114 -14.65 30.67 -30.13
N VAL A 115 -15.10 31.71 -29.45
CA VAL A 115 -16.41 32.34 -29.65
C VAL A 115 -16.59 32.76 -31.10
N GLY A 116 -17.67 32.28 -31.73
CA GLY A 116 -18.02 32.60 -33.10
C GLY A 116 -17.23 31.83 -34.17
N GLN A 117 -16.32 30.93 -33.78
CA GLN A 117 -15.68 29.95 -34.65
C GLN A 117 -16.16 28.53 -34.31
N THR A 118 -16.04 28.15 -33.04
CA THR A 118 -16.44 26.84 -32.56
C THR A 118 -17.97 26.76 -32.44
N GLU A 119 -18.53 25.60 -32.75
CA GLU A 119 -19.96 25.30 -32.67
C GLU A 119 -20.15 24.12 -31.73
N ASP A 120 -21.02 24.27 -30.73
CA ASP A 120 -21.50 23.16 -29.91
C ASP A 120 -22.63 22.43 -30.66
N GLU A 121 -22.51 21.12 -30.83
CA GLU A 121 -23.49 20.31 -31.54
C GLU A 121 -24.78 20.07 -30.74
N ASP A 122 -24.78 20.25 -29.43
CA ASP A 122 -26.00 20.18 -28.60
C ASP A 122 -26.85 21.46 -28.68
N GLY A 123 -26.29 22.52 -29.24
CA GLY A 123 -26.95 23.79 -29.53
C GLY A 123 -26.76 24.88 -28.47
N ASP A 124 -25.96 24.62 -27.43
CA ASP A 124 -25.55 25.65 -26.48
C ASP A 124 -24.65 26.71 -27.12
N ALA A 125 -24.74 27.94 -26.59
CA ALA A 125 -23.99 29.05 -27.12
C ALA A 125 -22.65 29.18 -26.38
N ILE A 126 -21.56 29.18 -27.13
CA ILE A 126 -20.23 29.50 -26.60
C ILE A 126 -20.16 31.01 -26.33
N VAL A 127 -20.01 31.37 -25.05
CA VAL A 127 -20.09 32.77 -24.56
C VAL A 127 -18.74 33.41 -24.25
N SER A 128 -17.69 32.60 -24.05
CA SER A 128 -16.30 33.00 -23.84
C SER A 128 -15.35 32.00 -24.51
N ASP A 129 -14.12 32.42 -24.79
CA ASP A 129 -13.07 31.51 -25.24
C ASP A 129 -12.62 30.66 -24.04
N TYR A 130 -12.22 29.41 -24.28
CA TYR A 130 -11.63 28.55 -23.25
C TYR A 130 -10.74 27.48 -23.85
N MET A 131 -9.87 26.93 -23.02
CA MET A 131 -8.97 25.85 -23.36
C MET A 131 -9.33 24.58 -22.61
N MET A 132 -9.30 23.47 -23.34
CA MET A 132 -9.41 22.12 -22.81
C MET A 132 -8.18 21.30 -23.15
N SER A 133 -7.92 20.26 -22.38
CA SER A 133 -6.81 19.35 -22.64
C SER A 133 -7.11 17.92 -22.20
N ALA A 134 -6.37 16.98 -22.76
CA ALA A 134 -6.31 15.59 -22.33
C ALA A 134 -4.85 15.25 -21.98
N PRO A 135 -4.60 14.54 -20.85
CA PRO A 135 -3.26 14.15 -20.48
C PRO A 135 -2.65 13.13 -21.48
N PRO A 136 -1.32 12.95 -21.48
CA PRO A 136 -0.67 11.98 -22.36
C PRO A 136 -1.31 10.58 -22.30
N GLY A 137 -1.71 10.07 -23.46
CA GLY A 137 -2.28 8.73 -23.62
C GLY A 137 -3.79 8.71 -23.82
N ASP A 138 -4.49 9.77 -23.40
CA ASP A 138 -5.94 9.93 -23.56
C ASP A 138 -6.27 10.77 -24.79
N THR A 139 -7.45 10.56 -25.37
CA THR A 139 -7.85 11.18 -26.64
C THR A 139 -9.13 12.00 -26.54
N GLU A 140 -9.73 12.00 -25.36
CA GLU A 140 -10.99 12.63 -25.01
C GLU A 140 -10.65 13.95 -24.34
N VAL A 141 -10.75 15.04 -25.10
CA VAL A 141 -10.49 16.41 -24.64
C VAL A 141 -11.80 17.00 -24.16
N THR A 142 -11.98 17.03 -22.84
CA THR A 142 -13.23 17.40 -22.16
C THR A 142 -12.96 18.36 -20.99
N PRO A 143 -13.99 19.01 -20.41
CA PRO A 143 -13.82 19.79 -19.19
C PRO A 143 -13.21 18.96 -18.05
N LEU A 144 -13.66 17.71 -17.91
CA LEU A 144 -13.19 16.78 -16.87
C LEU A 144 -11.72 16.36 -17.10
N SER A 145 -11.37 15.97 -18.32
CA SER A 145 -9.98 15.60 -18.64
C SER A 145 -9.01 16.78 -18.48
N THR A 146 -9.52 18.00 -18.63
CA THR A 146 -8.74 19.22 -18.43
C THR A 146 -8.38 19.41 -16.97
N LEU A 147 -9.35 19.25 -16.06
CA LEU A 147 -9.08 19.31 -14.62
C LEU A 147 -8.10 18.21 -14.20
N VAL A 148 -8.30 16.97 -14.65
CA VAL A 148 -7.34 15.87 -14.40
C VAL A 148 -5.94 16.23 -14.89
N HIS A 149 -5.82 16.79 -16.09
CA HIS A 149 -4.53 17.13 -16.65
C HIS A 149 -3.83 18.27 -15.88
N ILE A 150 -4.58 19.28 -15.42
CA ILE A 150 -4.06 20.34 -14.56
C ILE A 150 -3.60 19.75 -13.22
N THR A 151 -4.40 18.92 -12.56
CA THR A 151 -4.04 18.24 -11.30
C THR A 151 -2.77 17.40 -11.46
N ILE A 152 -2.63 16.65 -12.56
CA ILE A 152 -1.39 15.92 -12.86
C ILE A 152 -0.20 16.88 -12.98
N GLU A 153 -0.32 17.96 -13.74
CA GLU A 153 0.79 18.91 -13.93
C GLU A 153 1.12 19.72 -12.67
N GLN A 154 0.16 19.97 -11.79
CA GLN A 154 0.37 20.59 -10.47
C GLN A 154 1.16 19.66 -9.53
N ASN A 155 0.94 18.34 -9.64
CA ASN A 155 1.55 17.32 -8.78
C ASN A 155 2.78 16.63 -9.39
N THR A 156 3.25 17.08 -10.56
CA THR A 156 4.42 16.51 -11.24
C THR A 156 5.44 17.56 -11.65
N ASP A 157 6.71 17.19 -11.61
CA ASP A 157 7.80 18.01 -12.13
C ASP A 157 8.31 17.53 -13.50
N GLY A 158 7.72 16.46 -14.04
CA GLY A 158 8.06 15.87 -15.33
C GLY A 158 9.30 14.97 -15.30
N SER A 159 9.78 14.59 -14.11
CA SER A 159 10.88 13.64 -13.91
C SER A 159 10.43 12.26 -13.42
N GLU A 160 9.12 12.07 -13.26
CA GLU A 160 8.48 10.87 -12.75
C GLU A 160 8.78 9.65 -13.62
N THR A 161 8.86 8.47 -12.98
CA THR A 161 8.89 7.21 -13.72
C THR A 161 7.49 6.92 -14.28
N PRO A 162 7.37 6.06 -15.33
CA PRO A 162 6.07 5.66 -15.84
C PRO A 162 5.14 5.13 -14.75
N GLU A 163 5.67 4.34 -13.80
CA GLU A 163 4.87 3.79 -12.70
C GLU A 163 4.37 4.87 -11.73
N ALA A 164 5.20 5.87 -11.41
CA ALA A 164 4.80 6.98 -10.54
C ALA A 164 3.77 7.88 -11.21
N LEU A 165 3.91 8.13 -12.52
CA LEU A 165 2.97 8.94 -13.28
C LEU A 165 1.57 8.29 -13.37
N GLU A 166 1.50 6.96 -13.48
CA GLU A 166 0.22 6.23 -13.47
C GLU A 166 -0.48 6.32 -12.10
N ILE A 167 0.27 6.37 -10.99
CA ILE A 167 -0.29 6.59 -9.65
C ILE A 167 -0.88 7.99 -9.56
N VAL A 168 -0.10 9.03 -9.91
CA VAL A 168 -0.59 10.42 -9.89
C VAL A 168 -1.81 10.62 -10.80
N LYS A 169 -1.81 9.98 -11.99
CA LYS A 169 -2.98 10.01 -12.87
C LYS A 169 -4.21 9.36 -12.23
N THR A 170 -4.03 8.24 -11.54
CA THR A 170 -5.13 7.54 -10.84
C THR A 170 -5.68 8.40 -9.70
N GLU A 171 -4.80 9.03 -8.91
CA GLU A 171 -5.18 9.95 -7.84
C GLU A 171 -5.94 11.17 -8.39
N ALA A 172 -5.45 11.79 -9.48
CA ALA A 172 -6.12 12.91 -10.12
C ALA A 172 -7.51 12.56 -10.69
N ILE A 173 -7.69 11.34 -11.22
CA ILE A 173 -9.00 10.85 -11.67
C ILE A 173 -9.94 10.70 -10.49
N ALA A 174 -9.48 10.08 -9.39
CA ALA A 174 -10.27 9.87 -8.19
C ALA A 174 -10.68 11.21 -7.55
N GLU A 175 -9.76 12.17 -7.48
CA GLU A 175 -10.01 13.53 -6.98
C GLU A 175 -11.08 14.25 -7.80
N VAL A 176 -10.93 14.31 -9.13
CA VAL A 176 -11.94 14.94 -9.99
C VAL A 176 -13.29 14.21 -9.89
N ALA A 177 -13.30 12.88 -9.86
CA ALA A 177 -14.54 12.12 -9.70
C ALA A 177 -15.25 12.46 -8.38
N LYS A 178 -14.50 12.51 -7.28
CA LYS A 178 -14.99 12.84 -5.93
C LYS A 178 -15.51 14.27 -5.84
N ASN A 179 -14.77 15.24 -6.36
CA ASN A 179 -15.12 16.66 -6.31
C ASN A 179 -16.45 16.97 -7.00
N PHE A 180 -16.86 16.17 -8.00
CA PHE A 180 -18.11 16.39 -8.73
C PHE A 180 -19.17 15.28 -8.51
N GLY A 181 -18.90 14.29 -7.65
CA GLY A 181 -19.84 13.20 -7.35
C GLY A 181 -20.13 12.27 -8.53
N ILE A 182 -19.16 12.02 -9.41
CA ILE A 182 -19.30 11.17 -10.61
C ILE A 182 -18.46 9.89 -10.52
N GLN A 183 -18.66 8.97 -11.46
CA GLN A 183 -17.86 7.74 -11.51
C GLN A 183 -16.48 8.00 -12.13
N GLU A 184 -15.42 7.46 -11.53
CA GLU A 184 -14.04 7.54 -12.06
C GLU A 184 -13.93 7.08 -13.52
N SER A 185 -14.70 6.05 -13.90
CA SER A 185 -14.68 5.52 -15.27
C SER A 185 -15.19 6.52 -16.32
N ASP A 186 -15.92 7.55 -15.91
CA ASP A 186 -16.48 8.55 -16.83
C ASP A 186 -15.55 9.76 -17.02
N VAL A 187 -14.62 10.02 -16.09
CA VAL A 187 -13.80 11.26 -16.04
C VAL A 187 -12.96 11.47 -17.31
N LEU A 188 -12.30 10.43 -17.81
CA LEU A 188 -11.49 10.46 -19.04
C LEU A 188 -12.20 9.78 -20.22
N SER A 189 -13.54 9.73 -20.20
CA SER A 189 -14.35 9.04 -21.19
C SER A 189 -15.06 9.98 -22.17
N ASP A 190 -15.59 9.39 -23.25
CA ASP A 190 -16.67 10.01 -24.04
C ASP A 190 -18.00 9.82 -23.29
N TYR A 191 -18.25 10.67 -22.30
CA TYR A 191 -19.41 10.57 -21.40
C TYR A 191 -20.76 10.70 -22.13
N ILE A 192 -20.78 11.35 -23.30
CA ILE A 192 -21.97 11.43 -24.16
C ILE A 192 -22.25 10.06 -24.79
N ALA A 193 -21.21 9.41 -25.33
CA ALA A 193 -21.34 8.08 -25.92
C ALA A 193 -21.59 6.98 -24.87
N SER A 194 -21.07 7.13 -23.65
CA SER A 194 -21.36 6.22 -22.53
C SER A 194 -22.78 6.40 -21.99
N GLY A 195 -23.37 7.58 -22.20
CA GLY A 195 -24.72 7.90 -21.72
C GLY A 195 -24.74 8.33 -20.25
N SER A 196 -23.62 8.82 -19.73
CA SER A 196 -23.50 9.31 -18.34
C SER A 196 -24.18 10.67 -18.22
N GLY A 197 -25.39 10.69 -17.62
CA GLY A 197 -26.18 11.89 -17.44
C GLY A 197 -25.51 12.86 -16.46
N SER A 198 -24.91 12.32 -15.39
CA SER A 198 -24.17 13.09 -14.40
C SER A 198 -22.93 13.75 -14.97
N SER A 199 -22.09 13.00 -15.69
CA SER A 199 -20.87 13.57 -16.28
C SER A 199 -21.17 14.61 -17.36
N THR A 200 -22.27 14.42 -18.12
CA THR A 200 -22.76 15.42 -19.07
C THR A 200 -23.17 16.71 -18.35
N TYR A 201 -23.90 16.59 -17.24
CA TYR A 201 -24.31 17.72 -16.41
C TYR A 201 -23.12 18.47 -15.79
N VAL A 202 -22.15 17.72 -15.26
CA VAL A 202 -20.93 18.26 -14.66
C VAL A 202 -20.13 19.04 -15.70
N ALA A 203 -19.80 18.41 -16.83
CA ALA A 203 -18.98 19.03 -17.87
C ALA A 203 -19.57 20.37 -18.37
N LYS A 204 -20.89 20.38 -18.60
CA LYS A 204 -21.63 21.60 -18.99
C LYS A 204 -21.54 22.70 -17.93
N ASN A 205 -21.67 22.36 -16.65
CA ASN A 205 -21.63 23.35 -15.57
C ASN A 205 -20.20 23.83 -15.27
N ILE A 206 -19.17 23.00 -15.46
CA ILE A 206 -17.76 23.45 -15.44
C ILE A 206 -17.56 24.55 -16.47
N VAL A 207 -18.05 24.38 -17.70
CA VAL A 207 -17.91 25.41 -18.74
C VAL A 207 -18.73 26.65 -18.41
N ASN A 208 -19.97 26.50 -17.95
CA ASN A 208 -20.82 27.64 -17.57
C ASN A 208 -20.27 28.45 -16.38
N SER A 209 -19.49 27.80 -15.49
CA SER A 209 -18.83 28.47 -14.37
C SER A 209 -17.63 29.33 -14.78
N LYS A 210 -17.12 29.15 -16.01
CA LYS A 210 -15.93 29.82 -16.55
C LYS A 210 -14.63 29.59 -15.76
N ILE A 211 -14.53 28.47 -15.03
CA ILE A 211 -13.30 28.11 -14.32
C ILE A 211 -12.18 27.61 -15.25
N LEU A 212 -12.55 27.15 -16.46
CA LEU A 212 -11.55 26.67 -17.42
C LEU A 212 -10.70 27.85 -17.93
N PRO A 213 -9.37 27.67 -18.07
CA PRO A 213 -8.50 28.74 -18.55
C PRO A 213 -8.90 29.27 -19.93
N GLU A 214 -8.94 30.60 -20.12
CA GLU A 214 -9.32 31.21 -21.40
C GLU A 214 -8.19 31.14 -22.45
N ASP A 215 -6.94 31.15 -21.98
CA ASP A 215 -5.74 31.17 -22.83
C ASP A 215 -4.55 30.42 -22.22
N GLU A 216 -3.46 30.35 -22.99
CA GLU A 216 -2.25 29.59 -22.65
C GLU A 216 -1.53 30.15 -21.41
N SER A 217 -1.70 31.45 -21.13
CA SER A 217 -1.14 32.12 -19.95
C SER A 217 -1.93 31.75 -18.70
N GLU A 218 -3.25 31.76 -18.77
CA GLU A 218 -4.11 31.31 -17.67
C GLU A 218 -3.94 29.81 -17.42
N PHE A 219 -3.80 29.01 -18.47
CA PHE A 219 -3.55 27.57 -18.33
C PHE A 219 -2.23 27.32 -17.61
N SER A 220 -1.18 28.06 -17.99
CA SER A 220 0.11 28.00 -17.30
C SER A 220 0.03 28.50 -15.86
N ALA A 221 -0.82 29.50 -15.57
CA ALA A 221 -1.02 30.02 -14.23
C ALA A 221 -1.69 28.99 -13.32
N ALA A 222 -2.76 28.34 -13.81
CA ALA A 222 -3.46 27.26 -13.11
C ALA A 222 -2.52 26.13 -12.70
N ILE A 223 -1.55 25.76 -13.56
CA ILE A 223 -0.57 24.72 -13.25
C ILE A 223 0.52 25.21 -12.27
N SER A 224 0.91 26.48 -12.37
CA SER A 224 2.12 26.99 -11.68
C SER A 224 1.99 27.12 -10.16
N ASP A 225 0.75 27.17 -9.66
CA ASP A 225 0.44 27.29 -8.24
C ASP A 225 -0.52 26.19 -7.82
N ALA A 226 0.05 25.11 -7.28
CA ALA A 226 -0.68 23.93 -6.82
C ALA A 226 -1.27 24.12 -5.41
N ALA A 227 -1.11 25.28 -4.77
CA ALA A 227 -1.72 25.51 -3.47
C ALA A 227 -3.24 25.52 -3.58
N ASP A 228 -3.94 24.93 -2.62
CA ASP A 228 -5.41 24.94 -2.55
C ASP A 228 -5.96 26.37 -2.47
N THR A 229 -5.15 27.30 -1.96
CA THR A 229 -5.46 28.73 -1.89
C THR A 229 -5.26 29.48 -3.20
N SER A 230 -4.77 28.82 -4.27
CA SER A 230 -4.64 29.46 -5.59
C SER A 230 -6.02 29.79 -6.14
N THR A 231 -6.13 30.86 -6.93
CA THR A 231 -7.43 31.31 -7.47
C THR A 231 -8.14 30.20 -8.25
N PHE A 232 -7.40 29.42 -9.03
CA PHE A 232 -7.96 28.32 -9.80
C PHE A 232 -8.46 27.20 -8.89
N ASN A 233 -7.65 26.75 -7.92
CA ASN A 233 -8.04 25.64 -7.03
C ASN A 233 -9.22 26.01 -6.12
N LYS A 234 -9.26 27.25 -5.59
CA LYS A 234 -10.42 27.77 -4.85
C LYS A 234 -11.69 27.70 -5.68
N GLN A 235 -11.65 28.21 -6.91
CA GLN A 235 -12.82 28.22 -7.79
C GLN A 235 -13.26 26.81 -8.18
N VAL A 236 -12.32 25.89 -8.43
CA VAL A 236 -12.62 24.47 -8.69
C VAL A 236 -13.29 23.82 -7.49
N ALA A 237 -12.80 24.07 -6.26
CA ALA A 237 -13.40 23.52 -5.05
C ALA A 237 -14.85 24.01 -4.85
N VAL A 238 -15.08 25.32 -4.95
CA VAL A 238 -16.42 25.92 -4.79
C VAL A 238 -17.38 25.45 -5.89
N VAL A 239 -16.95 25.47 -7.16
CA VAL A 239 -17.79 25.00 -8.26
C VAL A 239 -18.03 23.49 -8.17
N GLY A 240 -17.03 22.73 -7.74
CA GLY A 240 -17.12 21.30 -7.46
C GLY A 240 -18.22 20.99 -6.46
N ASP A 241 -18.15 21.61 -5.29
CA ASP A 241 -19.13 21.43 -4.22
C ASP A 241 -20.57 21.75 -4.66
N LEU A 242 -20.77 22.90 -5.31
CA LEU A 242 -22.08 23.32 -5.81
C LEU A 242 -22.66 22.37 -6.87
N ILE A 243 -21.80 21.82 -7.75
CA ILE A 243 -22.24 20.83 -8.74
C ILE A 243 -22.52 19.48 -8.07
N LYS A 244 -21.63 19.02 -7.17
CA LYS A 244 -21.73 17.75 -6.45
C LYS A 244 -23.04 17.66 -5.68
N ASP A 245 -23.42 18.72 -4.98
CA ASP A 245 -24.68 18.89 -4.27
C ASP A 245 -25.92 18.51 -5.11
N VAL A 246 -25.89 18.85 -6.40
CA VAL A 246 -27.00 18.53 -7.32
C VAL A 246 -26.87 17.11 -7.84
N VAL A 247 -25.66 16.70 -8.25
CA VAL A 247 -25.39 15.39 -8.84
C VAL A 247 -25.75 14.25 -7.88
N ILE A 248 -25.45 14.40 -6.58
CA ILE A 248 -25.72 13.34 -5.59
C ILE A 248 -27.20 13.26 -5.17
N VAL A 249 -27.95 14.36 -5.30
CA VAL A 249 -29.36 14.44 -4.86
C VAL A 249 -30.34 14.14 -5.99
N VAL A 250 -30.03 14.55 -7.21
CA VAL A 250 -30.92 14.43 -8.36
C VAL A 250 -30.70 13.11 -9.08
N ALA A 251 -31.79 12.42 -9.43
CA ALA A 251 -31.71 11.18 -10.19
C ALA A 251 -31.13 11.45 -11.59
N GLU A 252 -30.27 10.55 -12.07
CA GLU A 252 -29.51 10.71 -13.32
C GLU A 252 -30.40 11.04 -14.54
N ASP A 253 -31.56 10.39 -14.65
CA ASP A 253 -32.53 10.63 -15.74
C ASP A 253 -33.16 12.05 -15.70
N ASP A 254 -33.14 12.71 -14.55
CA ASP A 254 -33.74 14.03 -14.33
C ASP A 254 -32.71 15.18 -14.43
N LEU A 255 -31.40 14.88 -14.37
CA LEU A 255 -30.33 15.89 -14.46
C LEU A 255 -30.39 16.72 -15.77
N ALA A 256 -30.83 16.11 -16.87
CA ALA A 256 -31.01 16.81 -18.14
C ALA A 256 -32.12 17.88 -18.12
N ALA A 257 -33.01 17.85 -17.13
CA ALA A 257 -34.06 18.84 -16.92
C ALA A 257 -33.64 19.97 -15.96
N GLU A 258 -32.52 19.81 -15.25
CA GLU A 258 -31.97 20.84 -14.37
C GLU A 258 -31.41 22.01 -15.18
N GLY A 259 -31.60 23.21 -14.66
CA GLY A 259 -31.08 24.43 -15.28
C GLY A 259 -29.57 24.57 -15.12
N ALA A 260 -28.98 25.55 -15.81
CA ALA A 260 -27.61 25.97 -15.51
C ALA A 260 -27.52 26.50 -14.07
N LEU A 261 -26.53 26.02 -13.32
CA LEU A 261 -26.28 26.47 -11.94
C LEU A 261 -25.67 27.86 -11.90
N PHE A 262 -24.87 28.18 -12.90
CA PHE A 262 -24.11 29.41 -12.97
C PHE A 262 -24.69 30.35 -14.02
N THR A 263 -24.93 31.60 -13.64
CA THR A 263 -25.35 32.66 -14.56
C THR A 263 -24.27 33.74 -14.65
N SER A 264 -24.26 34.49 -15.75
CA SER A 264 -23.24 35.53 -15.96
C SER A 264 -23.20 36.60 -14.87
N GLY A 265 -24.29 36.80 -14.12
CA GLY A 265 -24.34 37.77 -13.03
C GLY A 265 -23.66 37.28 -11.74
N ASP A 266 -23.50 35.97 -11.58
CA ASP A 266 -22.91 35.36 -10.38
C ASP A 266 -21.39 35.53 -10.36
N LEU A 267 -20.78 35.85 -11.51
CA LEU A 267 -19.33 35.96 -11.72
C LEU A 267 -18.83 37.42 -11.82
N ASP A 268 -19.72 38.42 -11.72
CA ASP A 268 -19.41 39.81 -12.04
C ASP A 268 -18.73 40.60 -10.89
N THR A 269 -18.85 40.12 -9.65
CA THR A 269 -18.42 40.84 -8.44
C THR A 269 -17.67 39.92 -7.50
N ASP A 270 -16.59 40.43 -6.92
CA ASP A 270 -15.77 39.82 -5.87
C ASP A 270 -15.44 40.97 -4.89
N THR A 271 -16.13 40.96 -3.74
CA THR A 271 -16.20 42.10 -2.82
C THR A 271 -14.98 42.18 -1.90
N ASP A 272 -14.42 41.05 -1.49
CA ASP A 272 -13.25 40.97 -0.60
C ASP A 272 -11.94 40.62 -1.32
N THR A 273 -12.01 40.36 -2.62
CA THR A 273 -10.89 40.19 -3.54
C THR A 273 -10.05 38.95 -3.28
N ASP A 274 -10.69 37.88 -2.82
CA ASP A 274 -10.05 36.61 -2.48
C ASP A 274 -9.88 35.67 -3.71
N GLY A 275 -10.51 36.02 -4.84
CA GLY A 275 -10.49 35.29 -6.09
C GLY A 275 -11.75 34.47 -6.39
N VAL A 276 -12.70 34.36 -5.46
CA VAL A 276 -13.99 33.68 -5.64
C VAL A 276 -15.08 34.75 -5.81
N PRO A 277 -15.91 34.70 -6.87
CA PRO A 277 -17.00 35.67 -7.04
C PRO A 277 -18.06 35.58 -5.94
N ASP A 278 -18.64 36.72 -5.54
CA ASP A 278 -19.67 36.88 -4.51
C ASP A 278 -20.88 35.94 -4.68
N GLY A 279 -21.18 35.53 -5.92
CA GLY A 279 -22.30 34.62 -6.22
C GLY A 279 -21.99 33.15 -5.96
N LEU A 280 -20.71 32.80 -5.84
CA LEU A 280 -20.20 31.45 -5.58
C LEU A 280 -19.64 31.33 -4.15
N ASP A 281 -19.18 32.44 -3.59
CA ASP A 281 -18.54 32.54 -2.29
C ASP A 281 -19.54 32.41 -1.12
N ALA A 282 -19.29 31.48 -0.20
CA ALA A 282 -20.08 31.32 1.03
C ALA A 282 -19.91 32.50 2.00
N PHE A 283 -18.77 33.19 1.96
CA PHE A 283 -18.40 34.34 2.78
C PHE A 283 -17.91 35.56 1.95
N PRO A 284 -18.77 36.22 1.14
CA PRO A 284 -18.39 37.29 0.19
C PRO A 284 -17.76 38.58 0.76
N ALA A 285 -17.49 38.63 2.06
CA ALA A 285 -16.91 39.79 2.72
C ALA A 285 -15.72 39.43 3.62
N ASP A 286 -15.29 38.16 3.63
CA ASP A 286 -14.12 37.68 4.36
C ASP A 286 -13.12 37.02 3.42
N VAL A 287 -12.06 37.75 3.08
CA VAL A 287 -10.97 37.30 2.20
C VAL A 287 -10.25 36.01 2.63
N ASN A 288 -10.53 35.49 3.83
CA ASN A 288 -9.93 34.26 4.35
C ASN A 288 -10.88 33.07 4.32
N GLU A 289 -12.13 33.23 3.87
CA GLU A 289 -13.13 32.16 3.82
C GLU A 289 -13.89 32.22 2.50
N TRP A 290 -14.14 31.06 1.87
CA TRP A 290 -14.87 31.00 0.61
C TRP A 290 -15.80 29.79 0.47
N LEU A 291 -15.58 28.75 1.27
CA LEU A 291 -16.31 27.48 1.26
C LEU A 291 -16.83 27.15 2.67
N ASP A 292 -17.99 26.51 2.73
CA ASP A 292 -18.72 26.05 3.93
C ASP A 292 -19.32 24.68 3.57
N THR A 293 -18.52 23.62 3.75
CA THR A 293 -18.80 22.27 3.24
C THR A 293 -20.00 21.62 3.95
N ASP A 294 -20.07 21.72 5.27
CA ASP A 294 -21.15 21.16 6.10
C ASP A 294 -22.38 22.10 6.22
N LYS A 295 -22.23 23.37 5.82
CA LYS A 295 -23.26 24.43 5.82
C LYS A 295 -23.67 24.86 7.23
N ASP A 296 -22.75 24.80 8.19
CA ASP A 296 -22.99 25.22 9.57
C ASP A 296 -22.80 26.74 9.80
N THR A 297 -22.35 27.47 8.78
CA THR A 297 -22.02 28.91 8.74
C THR A 297 -20.66 29.31 9.30
N ILE A 298 -19.80 28.35 9.61
CA ILE A 298 -18.36 28.51 9.85
C ILE A 298 -17.65 28.12 8.54
N GLY A 299 -16.68 28.94 8.12
CA GLY A 299 -15.96 28.65 6.88
C GLY A 299 -14.88 27.62 7.12
N ASN A 300 -14.56 26.83 6.10
CA ASN A 300 -13.63 25.73 6.20
C ASN A 300 -12.24 26.11 6.75
N ASN A 301 -11.76 27.35 6.55
CA ASN A 301 -10.46 27.72 7.13
C ASN A 301 -10.51 27.98 8.64
N ALA A 302 -11.71 28.12 9.21
CA ALA A 302 -11.97 28.35 10.63
C ALA A 302 -12.65 27.16 11.32
N ASP A 303 -13.26 26.24 10.57
CA ASP A 303 -13.83 25.01 11.08
C ASP A 303 -12.73 23.98 11.37
N PRO A 304 -12.76 23.26 12.50
CA PRO A 304 -11.90 22.11 12.74
C PRO A 304 -12.42 20.76 12.19
N ASP A 305 -13.66 20.70 11.68
CA ASP A 305 -14.34 19.50 11.17
C ASP A 305 -15.23 19.92 9.98
N ASP A 306 -14.59 20.11 8.82
CA ASP A 306 -15.14 20.76 7.62
C ASP A 306 -16.39 20.07 7.06
N ASP A 307 -16.59 18.77 7.34
CA ASP A 307 -17.72 17.98 6.85
C ASP A 307 -18.69 17.46 7.93
N ASP A 308 -18.46 17.82 9.20
CA ASP A 308 -19.23 17.45 10.41
C ASP A 308 -19.46 15.93 10.53
N ASP A 309 -18.48 15.13 10.10
CA ASP A 309 -18.52 13.67 10.21
C ASP A 309 -18.06 13.17 11.61
N GLY A 310 -17.49 14.06 12.40
CA GLY A 310 -17.03 13.85 13.76
C GLY A 310 -15.54 13.48 13.89
N VAL A 311 -14.76 13.60 12.82
CA VAL A 311 -13.31 13.45 12.79
C VAL A 311 -12.68 14.81 12.42
N GLU A 312 -11.91 15.41 13.33
CA GLU A 312 -11.26 16.71 13.05
C GLU A 312 -10.34 16.64 11.82
N ASP A 313 -10.34 17.68 10.97
CA ASP A 313 -9.62 17.73 9.68
C ASP A 313 -8.13 17.39 9.81
N SER A 314 -7.54 17.74 10.96
CA SER A 314 -6.13 17.50 11.25
C SER A 314 -5.74 16.02 11.32
N ILE A 315 -6.73 15.16 11.54
CA ILE A 315 -6.59 13.71 11.66
C ILE A 315 -7.49 12.95 10.70
N ASP A 316 -8.31 13.63 9.90
CA ASP A 316 -9.14 13.02 8.88
C ASP A 316 -8.36 12.79 7.57
N VAL A 317 -8.50 11.60 6.99
CA VAL A 317 -7.98 11.27 5.66
C VAL A 317 -8.82 11.88 4.54
N ALA A 318 -10.04 12.31 4.84
CA ALA A 318 -10.97 12.84 3.85
C ALA A 318 -11.77 14.06 4.36
N PRO A 319 -11.13 15.17 4.79
CA PRO A 319 -11.76 16.29 5.54
C PRO A 319 -12.98 16.98 4.91
N LEU A 320 -13.35 16.67 3.67
CA LEU A 320 -14.43 17.30 2.93
C LEU A 320 -15.49 16.29 2.47
N ASP A 321 -15.49 15.09 3.04
CA ASP A 321 -16.29 13.95 2.60
C ASP A 321 -16.93 13.18 3.77
N PRO A 322 -18.18 13.52 4.12
CA PRO A 322 -18.81 13.04 5.35
C PRO A 322 -19.17 11.54 5.32
N ASP A 323 -18.90 10.87 4.20
CA ASP A 323 -19.03 9.41 4.07
C ASP A 323 -17.73 8.67 4.47
N VAL A 324 -16.63 9.36 4.79
CA VAL A 324 -15.29 8.79 5.04
C VAL A 324 -14.67 9.24 6.38
N SER A 325 -15.22 8.74 7.48
CA SER A 325 -14.73 9.03 8.85
C SER A 325 -13.55 8.15 9.28
N GLU A 326 -12.40 8.27 8.61
CA GLU A 326 -11.20 7.46 8.87
C GLU A 326 -10.03 8.29 9.42
N TYR A 327 -9.41 7.84 10.52
CA TYR A 327 -8.23 8.49 11.10
C TYR A 327 -6.95 8.24 10.29
N ALA A 328 -6.15 9.28 10.07
CA ALA A 328 -4.81 9.15 9.54
C ALA A 328 -3.93 8.28 10.46
N GLU A 329 -3.42 7.14 9.96
CA GLU A 329 -2.54 6.26 10.74
C GLU A 329 -1.29 7.03 11.25
N CYS A 330 -0.90 6.81 12.52
CA CYS A 330 0.37 7.32 13.05
C CYS A 330 1.58 6.70 12.31
N VAL A 331 2.20 7.46 11.40
CA VAL A 331 3.36 7.01 10.61
C VAL A 331 4.70 7.43 11.26
N ILE A 332 5.33 6.49 11.97
CA ILE A 332 6.70 6.66 12.47
C ILE A 332 7.72 6.17 11.44
N LYS A 333 8.48 7.10 10.88
CA LYS A 333 9.49 6.80 9.85
C LYS A 333 10.69 6.02 10.41
N TYR A 334 11.06 4.92 9.76
CA TYR A 334 12.29 4.19 10.06
C TYR A 334 13.53 5.07 9.83
N MET A 335 14.39 5.14 10.83
CA MET A 335 15.66 5.87 10.79
C MET A 335 16.76 5.00 11.42
N PRO A 336 17.77 4.54 10.66
CA PRO A 336 18.68 3.49 11.11
C PRO A 336 19.78 3.95 12.09
N GLU A 337 20.09 5.25 12.16
CA GLU A 337 21.10 5.82 13.06
C GLU A 337 21.01 7.36 13.12
N GLY A 338 21.64 7.97 14.13
CA GLY A 338 21.85 9.42 14.23
C GLY A 338 20.64 10.25 14.69
N VAL A 339 19.57 9.62 15.16
CA VAL A 339 18.37 10.29 15.69
C VAL A 339 18.58 10.68 17.15
N THR A 340 18.08 11.84 17.57
CA THR A 340 18.05 12.24 18.98
C THR A 340 16.73 11.87 19.63
N ILE A 341 16.71 11.72 20.96
CA ILE A 341 15.46 11.51 21.72
C ILE A 341 14.45 12.63 21.43
N ASP A 342 14.89 13.89 21.34
CA ASP A 342 14.01 15.02 21.02
C ASP A 342 13.36 14.87 19.64
N ALA A 343 14.10 14.39 18.64
CA ALA A 343 13.56 14.15 17.30
C ALA A 343 12.57 12.98 17.29
N PHE A 344 12.85 11.92 18.07
CA PHE A 344 11.89 10.83 18.29
C PHE A 344 10.60 11.33 18.94
N ASN A 345 10.70 12.07 20.05
CA ASN A 345 9.54 12.65 20.73
C ASN A 345 8.76 13.61 19.81
N THR A 346 9.45 14.37 18.95
CA THR A 346 8.80 15.22 17.95
C THR A 346 8.03 14.39 16.92
N SER A 347 8.59 13.26 16.47
CA SER A 347 7.90 12.39 15.52
C SER A 347 6.68 11.69 16.13
N VAL A 348 6.74 11.33 17.42
CA VAL A 348 5.61 10.75 18.15
C VAL A 348 4.55 11.81 18.41
N ALA A 349 4.95 13.02 18.83
CA ALA A 349 4.01 14.11 19.08
C ALA A 349 3.32 14.65 17.82
N ALA A 350 3.80 14.27 16.62
CA ALA A 350 3.11 14.52 15.36
C ALA A 350 1.94 13.54 15.12
N CYS A 351 1.86 12.48 15.91
CA CYS A 351 0.68 11.62 15.95
C CYS A 351 -0.26 12.14 17.04
N GLU A 352 -1.51 12.38 16.68
CA GLU A 352 -2.55 12.79 17.61
C GLU A 352 -3.39 11.59 18.07
N GLY A 353 -4.15 11.73 19.17
CA GLY A 353 -5.02 10.65 19.67
C GLY A 353 -4.31 9.42 20.26
N LEU A 354 -3.05 9.53 20.67
CA LEU A 354 -2.25 8.38 21.11
C LEU A 354 -2.82 7.69 22.37
N PRO A 355 -2.85 6.34 22.42
CA PRO A 355 -3.36 5.60 23.57
C PRO A 355 -2.54 5.80 24.86
N GLU A 356 -3.21 5.75 26.01
CA GLU A 356 -2.52 5.70 27.32
C GLU A 356 -1.97 4.29 27.62
N MET A 357 -0.77 4.22 28.19
CA MET A 357 -0.11 2.96 28.51
C MET A 357 -0.11 2.69 30.02
N ASP A 358 -0.65 1.53 30.44
CA ASP A 358 -0.55 1.01 31.81
C ASP A 358 0.10 -0.39 31.82
N LEU A 359 1.33 -0.47 32.35
CA LEU A 359 2.11 -1.69 32.37
C LEU A 359 2.31 -2.27 33.78
N ALA A 360 1.88 -1.59 34.84
CA ALA A 360 2.23 -2.01 36.19
C ALA A 360 1.53 -3.35 36.57
N GLY A 361 2.30 -4.44 36.61
CA GLY A 361 1.80 -5.79 36.85
C GLY A 361 1.40 -6.56 35.60
N ASN A 362 1.57 -5.97 34.40
CA ASN A 362 1.27 -6.59 33.12
C ASN A 362 2.55 -7.15 32.46
N ALA A 363 2.38 -7.92 31.38
CA ALA A 363 3.50 -8.49 30.65
C ALA A 363 3.29 -8.40 29.14
N LEU A 364 4.36 -8.09 28.41
CA LEU A 364 4.33 -7.95 26.96
C LEU A 364 5.23 -8.98 26.30
N ILE A 365 4.80 -9.56 25.20
CA ILE A 365 5.62 -10.41 24.33
C ILE A 365 5.78 -9.80 22.94
N ARG A 366 6.95 -9.96 22.35
CA ARG A 366 7.23 -9.67 20.95
C ARG A 366 7.74 -10.93 20.27
N LEU A 367 7.07 -11.31 19.19
CA LEU A 367 7.46 -12.39 18.28
C LEU A 367 7.99 -11.76 17.00
N THR A 368 9.30 -11.49 16.92
CA THR A 368 9.88 -10.88 15.71
C THR A 368 10.00 -11.94 14.61
N GLY A 369 9.05 -11.96 13.67
CA GLY A 369 9.08 -12.86 12.50
C GLY A 369 9.40 -14.31 12.87
N SER A 370 8.71 -14.82 13.91
CA SER A 370 8.83 -16.16 14.54
C SER A 370 10.19 -16.58 15.15
N ILE A 371 11.31 -15.87 14.96
CA ILE A 371 12.66 -16.43 15.22
C ILE A 371 13.20 -16.20 16.66
N GLN A 372 12.83 -15.11 17.34
CA GLN A 372 13.39 -14.74 18.65
C GLN A 372 12.34 -14.09 19.57
N PRO A 373 11.64 -14.86 20.43
CA PRO A 373 10.68 -14.29 21.36
C PRO A 373 11.36 -13.41 22.40
N ARG A 374 10.71 -12.28 22.70
CA ARG A 374 11.11 -11.35 23.75
C ARG A 374 9.93 -11.08 24.66
N ALA A 375 10.03 -11.42 25.94
CA ALA A 375 8.97 -11.13 26.90
C ALA A 375 9.45 -10.16 27.98
N TYR A 376 8.57 -9.29 28.46
CA TYR A 376 8.79 -8.37 29.57
C TYR A 376 7.70 -8.60 30.60
N VAL A 377 8.07 -8.79 31.86
CA VAL A 377 7.14 -8.81 32.99
C VAL A 377 7.42 -7.57 33.84
N PHE A 378 6.49 -6.62 33.86
CA PHE A 378 6.66 -5.33 34.49
C PHE A 378 6.19 -5.36 35.95
N ASN A 379 7.14 -5.36 36.89
CA ASN A 379 6.83 -5.44 38.31
C ASN A 379 6.39 -4.07 38.86
N MET A 380 5.58 -4.10 39.93
CA MET A 380 5.07 -2.90 40.62
C MET A 380 6.16 -2.05 41.31
N ASP A 381 7.40 -2.54 41.40
CA ASP A 381 8.53 -1.86 42.03
C ASP A 381 9.47 -1.19 41.00
N ASN A 382 8.99 -0.98 39.77
CA ASN A 382 9.72 -0.40 38.63
C ASN A 382 10.88 -1.27 38.12
N THR A 383 10.95 -2.54 38.53
CA THR A 383 11.79 -3.54 37.87
C THR A 383 11.01 -4.27 36.79
N ALA A 384 11.70 -4.82 35.79
CA ALA A 384 11.09 -5.71 34.82
C ALA A 384 11.99 -6.92 34.58
N ASP A 385 11.37 -8.10 34.56
CA ASP A 385 12.03 -9.31 34.10
C ASP A 385 11.96 -9.35 32.58
N PHE A 386 13.11 -9.33 31.91
CA PHE A 386 13.22 -9.37 30.47
C PHE A 386 13.73 -10.74 30.02
N TYR A 387 12.94 -11.44 29.21
CA TYR A 387 13.29 -12.74 28.68
C TYR A 387 13.64 -12.60 27.20
N ARG A 388 14.78 -13.17 26.81
CA ARG A 388 15.17 -13.32 25.40
C ARG A 388 15.34 -14.81 25.14
N ASN A 389 14.47 -15.38 24.30
CA ASN A 389 14.42 -16.82 24.05
C ASN A 389 14.29 -17.61 25.37
N GLY A 390 13.46 -17.12 26.31
CA GLY A 390 13.28 -17.68 27.66
C GLY A 390 14.42 -17.43 28.66
N ILE A 391 15.58 -16.94 28.21
CA ILE A 391 16.69 -16.61 29.12
C ILE A 391 16.39 -15.28 29.82
N LYS A 392 16.38 -15.29 31.16
CA LYS A 392 16.03 -14.14 32.00
C LYS A 392 17.17 -13.13 32.16
N TYR A 393 16.84 -11.86 32.05
CA TYR A 393 17.66 -10.69 32.33
C TYR A 393 16.86 -9.68 33.16
N ASN A 394 17.56 -8.77 33.85
CA ASN A 394 16.91 -7.71 34.63
C ASN A 394 16.88 -6.38 33.86
N ARG A 395 15.79 -5.65 34.00
CA ARG A 395 15.57 -4.29 33.52
C ARG A 395 14.96 -3.41 34.61
N VAL A 396 15.09 -2.11 34.44
CA VAL A 396 14.39 -1.09 35.22
C VAL A 396 13.56 -0.27 34.25
N TRP A 397 12.35 0.13 34.65
CA TRP A 397 11.44 0.84 33.76
C TRP A 397 10.70 1.98 34.45
N ASN A 398 10.26 2.96 33.67
CA ASN A 398 9.27 3.95 34.05
C ASN A 398 8.58 4.50 32.80
N ILE A 399 7.39 5.08 32.99
CA ILE A 399 6.79 5.97 32.00
C ILE A 399 7.33 7.39 32.27
N ASP A 400 7.81 8.07 31.24
CA ASP A 400 8.31 9.45 31.34
C ASP A 400 7.18 10.48 31.19
N GLU A 401 7.53 11.77 31.23
CA GLU A 401 6.54 12.86 31.13
C GLU A 401 5.89 12.99 29.74
N ASN A 402 6.47 12.37 28.70
CA ASN A 402 5.94 12.33 27.35
C ASN A 402 5.15 11.04 27.09
N GLY A 403 4.83 10.25 28.12
CA GLY A 403 4.13 8.97 27.97
C GLY A 403 4.99 7.83 27.43
N ASN A 404 6.31 8.03 27.30
CA ASN A 404 7.18 6.97 26.79
C ASN A 404 7.54 5.98 27.89
N LEU A 405 7.50 4.69 27.58
CA LEU A 405 8.17 3.65 28.33
C LEU A 405 9.69 3.74 28.14
N ALA A 406 10.39 4.20 29.17
CA ALA A 406 11.85 4.16 29.24
C ALA A 406 12.29 2.82 29.84
N LEU A 407 13.05 2.03 29.08
CA LEU A 407 13.67 0.77 29.50
C LEU A 407 15.17 0.96 29.72
N TYR A 408 15.62 0.71 30.94
CA TYR A 408 17.03 0.76 31.33
C TYR A 408 17.59 -0.65 31.50
N TYR A 409 18.90 -0.81 31.26
CA TYR A 409 19.63 -2.00 31.68
C TYR A 409 19.54 -2.19 33.21
N GLY A 410 19.93 -3.36 33.71
CA GLY A 410 19.83 -3.71 35.13
C GLY A 410 20.63 -2.82 36.10
N ASP A 411 21.44 -1.89 35.60
CA ASP A 411 22.10 -0.85 36.40
C ASP A 411 21.16 0.32 36.79
N GLY A 412 19.99 0.42 36.14
CA GLY A 412 19.02 1.49 36.32
C GLY A 412 19.51 2.88 35.87
N GLN A 413 20.60 2.95 35.11
CA GLN A 413 21.21 4.21 34.66
C GLN A 413 21.38 4.26 33.15
N THR A 414 21.74 3.15 32.53
CA THR A 414 21.98 3.09 31.09
C THR A 414 20.65 2.83 30.39
N LEU A 415 20.13 3.84 29.69
CA LEU A 415 18.95 3.69 28.83
C LEU A 415 19.27 2.64 27.75
N ASN A 416 18.26 1.86 27.38
CA ASN A 416 18.32 0.85 26.32
C ASN A 416 17.33 1.22 25.21
N TYR A 417 16.05 1.31 25.57
CA TYR A 417 14.98 1.67 24.65
C TYR A 417 14.07 2.73 25.25
N LEU A 418 13.52 3.55 24.37
CA LEU A 418 12.35 4.38 24.64
C LEU A 418 11.24 3.90 23.71
N LEU A 419 10.08 3.54 24.26
CA LEU A 419 8.94 3.06 23.49
C LEU A 419 7.72 3.94 23.72
N HIS A 420 6.91 4.17 22.71
CA HIS A 420 5.63 4.86 22.82
C HIS A 420 4.54 4.02 22.16
N LEU A 421 3.41 3.81 22.84
CA LEU A 421 2.27 3.08 22.29
C LEU A 421 1.57 4.00 21.28
N ILE A 422 1.52 3.59 20.01
CA ILE A 422 0.99 4.41 18.92
C ILE A 422 -0.32 3.88 18.35
N ASP A 423 -0.68 2.64 18.66
CA ASP A 423 -1.94 2.01 18.25
C ASP A 423 -2.21 0.77 19.14
N ASP A 424 -3.41 0.71 19.71
CA ASP A 424 -3.94 -0.40 20.52
C ASP A 424 -5.32 -0.88 20.04
N SER A 425 -5.70 -0.53 18.80
CA SER A 425 -7.00 -0.86 18.21
C SER A 425 -7.18 -2.36 17.90
N THR A 426 -6.08 -3.12 17.90
CA THR A 426 -6.05 -4.56 17.64
C THR A 426 -5.45 -5.32 18.83
N GLU A 427 -5.45 -6.65 18.77
CA GLU A 427 -4.74 -7.48 19.78
C GLU A 427 -3.21 -7.25 19.78
N ASP A 428 -2.67 -6.76 18.66
CA ASP A 428 -1.27 -6.37 18.53
C ASP A 428 -1.10 -4.88 18.87
N LEU A 429 -0.40 -4.60 19.96
CA LEU A 429 -0.01 -3.26 20.39
C LEU A 429 1.16 -2.77 19.53
N LYS A 430 0.98 -1.67 18.81
CA LYS A 430 2.02 -1.06 17.96
C LYS A 430 2.79 0.00 18.74
N PHE A 431 4.11 -0.11 18.73
CA PHE A 431 5.00 0.82 19.42
C PHE A 431 5.94 1.52 18.44
N ALA A 432 6.09 2.83 18.62
CA ALA A 432 7.27 3.57 18.18
C ALA A 432 8.44 3.24 19.11
N VAL A 433 9.63 2.99 18.57
CA VAL A 433 10.81 2.60 19.37
C VAL A 433 12.02 3.43 18.99
N TYR A 434 12.74 3.90 20.00
CA TYR A 434 14.07 4.49 19.89
C TYR A 434 15.12 3.61 20.57
N ASP A 435 16.18 3.22 19.84
CA ASP A 435 17.37 2.50 20.35
C ASP A 435 18.40 3.53 20.82
N SER A 436 18.76 3.53 22.11
CA SER A 436 19.78 4.47 22.58
C SER A 436 21.20 4.07 22.19
N ASP A 437 21.47 2.78 21.98
CA ASP A 437 22.80 2.28 21.60
C ASP A 437 23.09 2.57 20.12
N LYS A 438 22.06 2.50 19.26
CA LYS A 438 22.18 2.76 17.81
C LYS A 438 21.74 4.14 17.37
N GLN A 439 21.01 4.88 18.21
CA GLN A 439 20.34 6.13 17.86
C GLN A 439 19.40 5.95 16.66
N SER A 440 18.64 4.86 16.66
CA SER A 440 17.73 4.48 15.56
C SER A 440 16.27 4.57 16.00
N VAL A 441 15.36 4.77 15.06
CA VAL A 441 13.90 4.77 15.25
C VAL A 441 13.25 3.76 14.32
N TRP A 442 12.31 2.97 14.84
CA TRP A 442 11.50 2.03 14.07
C TRP A 442 10.19 1.75 14.80
N THR A 443 9.26 1.04 14.15
CA THR A 443 8.05 0.54 14.79
C THR A 443 8.13 -0.95 15.03
N THR A 444 7.42 -1.44 16.03
CA THR A 444 7.27 -2.88 16.27
C THR A 444 5.93 -3.17 16.95
N THR A 445 5.47 -4.41 16.84
CA THR A 445 4.29 -4.88 17.57
C THR A 445 4.69 -5.72 18.79
N TYR A 446 3.84 -5.67 19.80
CA TYR A 446 3.85 -6.52 21.00
C TYR A 446 2.43 -7.04 21.23
N GLN A 447 2.29 -8.13 21.95
CA GLN A 447 1.02 -8.65 22.45
C GLN A 447 1.05 -8.62 23.97
N ASP A 448 -0.10 -8.34 24.59
CA ASP A 448 -0.28 -8.50 26.03
C ASP A 448 -0.40 -9.99 26.37
N ILE A 449 0.26 -10.43 27.45
CA ILE A 449 0.26 -11.82 27.90
C ILE A 449 0.01 -11.91 29.40
N ASP A 450 -0.82 -12.89 29.78
CA ASP A 450 -1.00 -13.26 31.18
C ASP A 450 -0.01 -14.37 31.56
N VAL A 451 1.10 -13.99 32.18
CA VAL A 451 2.12 -14.93 32.68
C VAL A 451 1.67 -15.75 33.89
N SER A 452 0.47 -15.51 34.42
CA SER A 452 -0.14 -16.39 35.44
C SER A 452 -0.82 -17.62 34.84
N VAL A 453 -0.99 -17.66 33.51
CA VAL A 453 -1.49 -18.83 32.79
C VAL A 453 -0.32 -19.72 32.42
N ASP A 454 -0.33 -20.95 32.96
CA ASP A 454 0.71 -21.94 32.68
C ASP A 454 0.65 -22.39 31.21
N VAL A 455 1.82 -22.46 30.57
CA VAL A 455 2.00 -23.14 29.28
C VAL A 455 1.97 -24.65 29.53
N LEU A 456 1.17 -25.38 28.75
CA LEU A 456 0.99 -26.83 28.93
C LEU A 456 1.55 -27.63 27.76
N ALA A 457 2.02 -28.84 28.03
CA ALA A 457 2.44 -29.79 27.01
C ALA A 457 1.25 -30.17 26.10
N CYS A 458 1.47 -30.18 24.77
CA CYS A 458 0.43 -30.61 23.82
C CYS A 458 0.41 -32.14 23.68
N GLU A 459 -0.42 -32.82 24.48
CA GLU A 459 -0.50 -34.29 24.55
C GLU A 459 -1.15 -34.98 23.34
N ASP A 460 -1.54 -34.22 22.32
CA ASP A 460 -2.16 -34.77 21.13
C ASP A 460 -1.27 -35.81 20.44
N LEU A 461 -1.85 -36.97 20.15
CA LEU A 461 -1.19 -38.11 19.52
C LEU A 461 0.07 -38.65 20.24
N SER A 462 0.38 -38.23 21.46
CA SER A 462 1.47 -38.79 22.26
C SER A 462 1.39 -40.32 22.31
N SER A 463 2.53 -41.00 22.14
CA SER A 463 2.59 -42.44 21.89
C SER A 463 2.33 -43.30 23.12
N GLY A 464 2.65 -42.78 24.31
CA GLY A 464 2.76 -43.53 25.56
C GLY A 464 3.98 -44.46 25.61
N TRP A 465 4.48 -44.75 26.81
CA TRP A 465 5.70 -45.56 27.01
C TRP A 465 5.42 -46.95 27.57
N ASN A 466 6.24 -47.95 27.23
CA ASN A 466 6.17 -49.30 27.79
C ASN A 466 7.47 -49.67 28.51
N ASP A 467 7.50 -49.45 29.83
CA ASP A 467 8.64 -49.72 30.71
C ASP A 467 9.19 -51.14 30.64
N ALA A 468 8.35 -52.13 30.28
CA ALA A 468 8.77 -53.53 30.23
C ALA A 468 9.60 -53.88 28.99
N THR A 469 9.40 -53.15 27.90
CA THR A 469 10.08 -53.37 26.62
C THR A 469 10.97 -52.22 26.21
N ASP A 470 10.93 -51.09 26.93
CA ASP A 470 11.69 -49.88 26.63
C ASP A 470 11.41 -49.35 25.20
N GLU A 471 10.12 -49.37 24.84
CA GLU A 471 9.64 -48.98 23.52
C GLU A 471 8.34 -48.15 23.60
N PRO A 472 8.07 -47.29 22.59
CA PRO A 472 6.78 -46.62 22.46
C PRO A 472 5.61 -47.60 22.35
N GLN A 473 4.50 -47.34 23.06
CA GLN A 473 3.28 -48.16 22.94
C GLN A 473 2.67 -48.05 21.55
N ASN A 474 2.76 -46.88 20.94
CA ASN A 474 2.31 -46.61 19.58
C ASN A 474 3.45 -45.94 18.81
N TYR A 475 3.69 -46.38 17.58
CA TYR A 475 4.68 -45.74 16.71
C TYR A 475 3.99 -44.74 15.78
N ARG A 476 4.57 -43.56 15.62
CA ARG A 476 4.05 -42.47 14.77
C ARG A 476 4.95 -42.20 13.58
N SER A 477 4.40 -41.57 12.53
CA SER A 477 5.17 -41.09 11.38
C SER A 477 5.57 -39.62 11.56
N TYR A 478 6.59 -39.19 10.80
CA TYR A 478 6.97 -37.77 10.74
C TYR A 478 5.84 -36.88 10.18
N GLU A 479 5.01 -37.40 9.27
CA GLU A 479 3.82 -36.66 8.81
C GLU A 479 2.81 -36.43 9.94
N GLN A 480 2.60 -37.41 10.81
CA GLN A 480 1.74 -37.26 11.98
C GLN A 480 2.31 -36.25 12.98
N PHE A 481 3.65 -36.23 13.16
CA PHE A 481 4.32 -35.19 13.93
C PHE A 481 4.01 -33.81 13.37
N LYS A 482 4.21 -33.57 12.06
CA LYS A 482 3.94 -32.26 11.45
C LYS A 482 2.47 -31.84 11.56
N GLN A 483 1.54 -32.78 11.33
CA GLN A 483 0.11 -32.50 11.51
C GLN A 483 -0.22 -32.09 12.95
N THR A 484 0.39 -32.76 13.92
CA THR A 484 0.19 -32.46 15.35
C THR A 484 0.81 -31.12 15.73
N VAL A 485 2.00 -30.80 15.23
CA VAL A 485 2.62 -29.48 15.43
C VAL A 485 1.67 -28.38 14.96
N THR A 486 1.12 -28.50 13.75
CA THR A 486 0.15 -27.52 13.23
C THR A 486 -1.11 -27.42 14.08
N SER A 487 -1.71 -28.54 14.51
CA SER A 487 -2.92 -28.49 15.32
C SER A 487 -2.68 -27.95 16.73
N CYS A 488 -1.51 -28.22 17.32
CA CYS A 488 -1.14 -27.69 18.63
C CYS A 488 -0.84 -26.18 18.60
N GLN A 489 -0.42 -25.65 17.45
CA GLN A 489 -0.10 -24.23 17.26
C GLN A 489 -1.34 -23.36 16.99
N GLU A 490 -2.49 -23.96 16.67
CA GLU A 490 -3.68 -23.21 16.25
C GLU A 490 -4.20 -22.31 17.39
N GLY A 491 -4.21 -20.99 17.14
CA GLY A 491 -4.65 -19.98 18.11
C GLY A 491 -3.70 -19.78 19.29
N LYS A 492 -2.45 -20.23 19.18
CA LYS A 492 -1.42 -20.10 20.22
C LYS A 492 -0.31 -19.14 19.80
N LEU A 493 0.41 -18.65 20.80
CA LEU A 493 1.66 -17.94 20.60
C LEU A 493 2.77 -18.92 20.30
N VAL A 494 3.47 -18.74 19.18
CA VAL A 494 4.45 -19.70 18.68
C VAL A 494 5.76 -18.99 18.33
N ALA A 495 6.88 -19.63 18.67
CA ALA A 495 8.20 -19.27 18.20
C ALA A 495 8.83 -20.45 17.42
N ASP A 496 9.81 -20.16 16.59
CA ASP A 496 10.54 -21.15 15.82
C ASP A 496 11.85 -21.51 16.50
N LEU A 497 12.13 -22.81 16.55
CA LEU A 497 13.47 -23.29 16.87
C LEU A 497 14.38 -23.06 15.68
N SER A 498 15.00 -21.89 15.67
CA SER A 498 15.81 -21.38 14.56
C SER A 498 17.28 -21.20 14.97
N ALA A 499 18.16 -20.99 13.99
CA ALA A 499 19.53 -20.59 14.26
C ALA A 499 19.59 -19.25 15.02
N GLY A 500 18.60 -18.36 14.82
CA GLY A 500 18.48 -17.12 15.59
C GLY A 500 18.06 -17.37 17.04
N PHE A 501 17.18 -18.34 17.30
CA PHE A 501 16.83 -18.73 18.67
C PHE A 501 18.06 -19.25 19.45
N ILE A 502 18.93 -20.00 18.77
CA ILE A 502 20.11 -20.66 19.36
C ILE A 502 21.39 -19.79 19.27
N ASP A 503 21.32 -18.58 18.72
CA ASP A 503 22.49 -17.75 18.37
C ASP A 503 23.44 -17.42 19.55
N GLN A 504 22.95 -17.52 20.79
CA GLN A 504 23.69 -17.30 22.02
C GLN A 504 24.17 -18.57 22.72
N GLY A 505 23.77 -19.74 22.24
CA GLY A 505 23.90 -20.99 22.97
C GLY A 505 22.84 -21.06 24.06
N ILE A 506 22.09 -22.17 24.10
CA ILE A 506 20.91 -22.31 24.95
C ILE A 506 20.83 -23.73 25.50
N ILE A 507 20.37 -23.85 26.73
CA ILE A 507 20.00 -25.10 27.37
C ILE A 507 18.48 -25.10 27.49
N LEU A 508 17.81 -26.10 26.92
CA LEU A 508 16.39 -26.34 27.12
C LEU A 508 16.24 -27.52 28.09
N THR A 509 15.57 -27.31 29.21
CA THR A 509 15.38 -28.32 30.26
C THR A 509 13.90 -28.49 30.57
N THR A 510 13.43 -29.73 30.77
CA THR A 510 12.04 -30.01 31.11
C THR A 510 11.63 -29.32 32.42
N SER A 511 10.43 -28.71 32.43
CA SER A 511 9.99 -27.76 33.47
C SER A 511 9.57 -28.44 34.78
N ASP A 512 9.12 -29.70 34.70
CA ASP A 512 8.62 -30.48 35.84
C ASP A 512 9.73 -30.96 36.79
N ALA A 513 10.99 -30.62 36.52
CA ALA A 513 12.15 -30.90 37.35
C ALA A 513 12.14 -30.10 38.67
N LEU A 514 11.43 -30.60 39.69
CA LEU A 514 11.42 -29.99 41.03
C LEU A 514 12.71 -30.28 41.82
N SER A 515 13.49 -31.29 41.41
CA SER A 515 14.73 -31.73 42.04
C SER A 515 15.64 -32.48 41.05
N PRO A 516 16.98 -32.52 41.25
CA PRO A 516 17.91 -33.38 40.49
C PRO A 516 17.68 -34.90 40.58
N ALA A 517 16.58 -35.32 41.19
CA ALA A 517 16.18 -36.71 41.40
C ALA A 517 14.87 -37.05 40.64
N ASP A 518 14.27 -36.06 39.98
CA ASP A 518 13.12 -36.24 39.10
C ASP A 518 13.61 -36.59 37.69
N ASP A 519 12.70 -37.06 36.84
CA ASP A 519 13.02 -37.37 35.46
C ASP A 519 13.24 -36.06 34.69
N VAL A 520 14.48 -35.77 34.29
CA VAL A 520 14.86 -34.50 33.65
C VAL A 520 15.55 -34.78 32.33
N GLU A 521 15.08 -34.11 31.29
CA GLU A 521 15.75 -34.07 30.00
C GLU A 521 16.25 -32.67 29.70
N SER A 522 17.46 -32.58 29.16
CA SER A 522 18.10 -31.32 28.84
C SER A 522 18.82 -31.38 27.50
N TYR A 523 18.49 -30.45 26.61
CA TYR A 523 19.15 -30.23 25.34
C TYR A 523 20.02 -28.97 25.41
N GLN A 524 21.34 -29.14 25.47
CA GLN A 524 22.30 -28.04 25.37
C GLN A 524 22.76 -27.84 23.92
N PHE A 525 22.39 -26.73 23.30
CA PHE A 525 22.73 -26.40 21.91
C PHE A 525 23.88 -25.40 21.83
N ASN A 526 25.03 -25.84 21.31
CA ASN A 526 26.17 -24.96 21.02
C ASN A 526 26.01 -24.32 19.63
N LYS A 527 26.56 -23.12 19.45
CA LYS A 527 26.46 -22.33 18.21
C LYS A 527 27.07 -23.00 16.97
N ASP A 528 27.97 -23.97 17.16
CA ASP A 528 28.71 -24.64 16.09
C ASP A 528 27.98 -25.89 15.54
N GLY A 529 26.72 -26.11 15.94
CA GLY A 529 25.94 -27.28 15.54
C GLY A 529 26.19 -28.52 16.41
N THR A 530 27.00 -28.40 17.47
CA THR A 530 27.21 -29.46 18.47
C THR A 530 26.36 -29.23 19.72
N GLY A 531 26.32 -30.20 20.62
CA GLY A 531 25.59 -30.06 21.87
C GLY A 531 25.77 -31.25 22.81
N VAL A 532 25.04 -31.20 23.91
CA VAL A 532 24.95 -32.28 24.89
C VAL A 532 23.48 -32.54 25.20
N PHE A 533 23.05 -33.79 25.05
CA PHE A 533 21.78 -34.26 25.60
C PHE A 533 22.06 -34.87 26.97
N THR A 534 21.30 -34.49 27.99
CA THR A 534 21.38 -35.08 29.32
C THR A 534 20.02 -35.62 29.71
N SER A 535 19.97 -36.89 30.10
CA SER A 535 18.80 -37.48 30.77
C SER A 535 19.17 -37.90 32.19
N ASN A 536 18.23 -37.73 33.11
CA ASN A 536 18.30 -38.25 34.47
C ASN A 536 16.99 -38.97 34.75
N GLU A 537 17.04 -40.25 35.10
CA GLU A 537 15.88 -41.08 35.44
C GLU A 537 15.89 -41.43 36.95
N GLY A 538 16.21 -40.47 37.81
CA GLY A 538 16.29 -40.63 39.26
C GLY A 538 17.50 -41.42 39.79
N VAL A 539 18.42 -41.84 38.91
CA VAL A 539 19.67 -42.56 39.26
C VAL A 539 20.95 -41.79 38.88
N GLY A 540 20.81 -40.53 38.47
CA GLY A 540 21.90 -39.62 38.12
C GLY A 540 22.04 -39.38 36.63
N ASP A 541 22.76 -38.31 36.27
CA ASP A 541 22.82 -37.79 34.91
C ASP A 541 23.61 -38.68 33.95
N VAL A 542 23.02 -38.94 32.78
CA VAL A 542 23.68 -39.51 31.60
C VAL A 542 23.78 -38.43 30.54
N SER A 543 25.00 -37.94 30.29
CA SER A 543 25.25 -36.95 29.24
C SER A 543 25.84 -37.60 27.98
N LEU A 544 25.20 -37.32 26.84
CA LEU A 544 25.52 -37.87 25.54
C LEU A 544 25.85 -36.72 24.56
N PRO A 545 26.91 -36.85 23.74
CA PRO A 545 27.20 -35.87 22.72
C PRO A 545 26.11 -35.89 21.64
N MET A 546 25.69 -34.71 21.20
CA MET A 546 24.73 -34.55 20.10
C MET A 546 25.20 -33.55 19.05
N ASN A 547 24.63 -33.66 17.85
CA ASN A 547 24.71 -32.62 16.83
C ASN A 547 23.29 -32.14 16.50
N TRP A 548 23.14 -30.89 16.09
CA TRP A 548 21.84 -30.32 15.73
C TRP A 548 21.91 -29.53 14.42
N THR A 549 20.78 -29.49 13.72
CA THR A 549 20.59 -28.71 12.49
C THR A 549 19.15 -28.23 12.40
N VAL A 550 18.93 -27.04 11.83
CA VAL A 550 17.58 -26.65 11.35
C VAL A 550 17.22 -27.57 10.18
N HIS A 551 16.19 -28.38 10.35
CA HIS A 551 15.80 -29.39 9.37
C HIS A 551 14.83 -28.84 8.33
N GLU A 552 13.76 -28.23 8.81
CA GLU A 552 12.77 -27.44 8.07
C GLU A 552 12.51 -26.17 8.90
N GLU A 553 11.78 -25.19 8.37
CA GLU A 553 11.42 -23.96 9.11
C GLU A 553 10.72 -24.33 10.43
N GLY A 554 11.18 -23.77 11.56
CA GLY A 554 10.67 -24.05 12.90
C GLY A 554 11.04 -25.39 13.54
N ILE A 555 11.62 -26.34 12.78
CA ILE A 555 11.90 -27.71 13.25
C ILE A 555 13.41 -27.97 13.33
N LEU A 556 13.90 -28.26 14.54
CA LEU A 556 15.26 -28.76 14.73
C LEU A 556 15.32 -30.27 14.60
N LYS A 557 16.40 -30.76 14.00
CA LYS A 557 16.81 -32.15 14.11
C LYS A 557 18.04 -32.25 15.00
N VAL A 558 17.94 -33.07 16.04
CA VAL A 558 19.03 -33.46 16.93
C VAL A 558 19.44 -34.89 16.60
N THR A 559 20.74 -35.18 16.65
CA THR A 559 21.31 -36.51 16.42
C THR A 559 22.16 -36.90 17.62
N ILE A 560 21.73 -37.93 18.35
CA ILE A 560 22.34 -38.39 19.60
C ILE A 560 22.98 -39.75 19.34
N ALA A 561 24.25 -39.90 19.72
CA ALA A 561 24.96 -41.17 19.66
C ALA A 561 25.04 -41.78 21.07
N TYR A 562 24.55 -43.01 21.24
CA TYR A 562 24.53 -43.70 22.52
C TYR A 562 24.86 -45.19 22.36
N THR A 563 24.84 -45.91 23.47
CA THR A 563 25.09 -47.35 23.51
C THR A 563 23.97 -48.02 24.27
N ASP A 564 23.36 -49.04 23.68
CA ASP A 564 22.26 -49.78 24.31
C ASP A 564 22.73 -50.67 25.47
N SER A 565 21.77 -51.30 26.15
CA SER A 565 22.01 -52.22 27.26
C SER A 565 22.89 -53.43 26.90
N ASP A 566 22.96 -53.79 25.63
CA ASP A 566 23.77 -54.87 25.06
C ASP A 566 25.15 -54.41 24.55
N SER A 567 25.52 -53.14 24.81
CA SER A 567 26.77 -52.52 24.38
C SER A 567 26.92 -52.30 22.86
N ASN A 568 25.82 -52.24 22.11
CA ASN A 568 25.85 -51.89 20.69
C ASN A 568 25.72 -50.37 20.50
N PRO A 569 26.45 -49.78 19.55
CA PRO A 569 26.30 -48.38 19.22
C PRO A 569 24.94 -48.13 18.54
N GLN A 570 24.20 -47.16 19.05
CA GLN A 570 22.91 -46.72 18.55
C GLN A 570 22.93 -45.23 18.20
N THR A 571 22.02 -44.83 17.33
CA THR A 571 21.80 -43.43 16.95
C THR A 571 20.33 -43.11 17.07
N ALA A 572 20.00 -42.01 17.77
CA ALA A 572 18.68 -41.41 17.78
C ALA A 572 18.64 -40.11 16.96
N HIS A 573 17.50 -39.86 16.30
CA HIS A 573 17.14 -38.59 15.71
C HIS A 573 15.90 -38.05 16.42
N ASP A 574 16.02 -36.89 17.07
CA ASP A 574 14.88 -36.16 17.61
C ASP A 574 14.55 -35.00 16.70
N PHE A 575 13.27 -34.80 16.41
CA PHE A 575 12.74 -33.65 15.69
C PHE A 575 11.90 -32.84 16.65
N LEU A 576 12.32 -31.60 16.91
CA LEU A 576 11.75 -30.74 17.95
C LEU A 576 11.07 -29.54 17.30
N ALA A 577 9.88 -29.18 17.76
CA ALA A 577 9.16 -27.98 17.37
C ALA A 577 8.48 -27.36 18.59
N ILE A 578 8.51 -26.03 18.72
CA ILE A 578 7.70 -25.30 19.71
C ILE A 578 6.27 -25.23 19.19
N VAL A 579 5.31 -25.55 20.04
CA VAL A 579 3.88 -25.50 19.73
C VAL A 579 3.13 -24.43 20.50
N GLU A 580 3.66 -23.98 21.64
CA GLU A 580 3.12 -22.86 22.42
C GLU A 580 4.24 -22.22 23.25
N THR A 581 4.22 -20.90 23.41
CA THR A 581 5.15 -20.17 24.29
C THR A 581 4.57 -18.85 24.80
N ASN A 582 4.86 -18.49 26.04
CA ASN A 582 4.68 -17.14 26.59
C ASN A 582 5.99 -16.32 26.53
N GLY A 583 7.01 -16.80 25.80
CA GLY A 583 8.35 -16.24 25.73
C GLY A 583 9.28 -16.58 26.89
N ILE A 584 8.75 -17.28 27.91
CA ILE A 584 9.45 -17.77 29.11
C ILE A 584 9.55 -19.29 29.06
N ASP A 585 8.40 -19.95 28.89
CA ASP A 585 8.21 -21.39 28.80
C ASP A 585 7.93 -21.81 27.34
N PHE A 586 8.33 -23.02 26.99
CA PHE A 586 8.18 -23.55 25.63
C PHE A 586 7.54 -24.94 25.67
N SER A 587 6.26 -25.03 25.30
CA SER A 587 5.63 -26.31 25.01
C SER A 587 6.22 -26.84 23.71
N MET A 588 6.83 -28.02 23.76
CA MET A 588 7.51 -28.62 22.62
C MET A 588 6.88 -29.95 22.26
N LYS A 589 6.72 -30.17 20.94
CA LYS A 589 6.41 -31.49 20.39
C LYS A 589 7.69 -32.11 19.87
N ILE A 590 7.94 -33.36 20.25
CA ILE A 590 9.18 -34.06 19.94
C ILE A 590 8.86 -35.40 19.29
N PHE A 591 9.50 -35.66 18.16
CA PHE A 591 9.41 -36.91 17.44
C PHE A 591 10.78 -37.60 17.39
N SER A 592 10.90 -38.75 18.06
CA SER A 592 12.16 -39.46 18.25
C SER A 592 12.19 -40.74 17.44
N ARG A 593 13.29 -40.99 16.72
CA ARG A 593 13.55 -42.25 15.99
C ARG A 593 14.89 -42.82 16.40
N SER A 594 15.01 -44.15 16.46
CA SER A 594 16.26 -44.81 16.85
C SER A 594 16.57 -46.03 15.99
N THR A 595 17.86 -46.28 15.78
CA THR A 595 18.36 -47.55 15.22
C THR A 595 18.04 -48.77 16.09
N GLU A 596 17.76 -48.56 17.38
CA GLU A 596 17.29 -49.59 18.31
C GLU A 596 15.82 -49.99 18.06
N TRP A 597 15.01 -49.10 17.49
CA TRP A 597 13.57 -49.30 17.30
C TRP A 597 13.21 -49.72 15.86
N LYS A 598 12.59 -48.82 15.10
CA LYS A 598 12.17 -49.05 13.70
C LYS A 598 13.16 -48.50 12.68
N GLY A 599 14.27 -47.90 13.13
CA GLY A 599 15.25 -47.25 12.28
C GLY A 599 15.14 -45.72 12.31
N ILE A 600 16.00 -45.07 11.52
CA ILE A 600 16.18 -43.61 11.47
C ILE A 600 15.97 -43.02 10.07
N GLY A 601 15.53 -43.85 9.11
CA GLY A 601 15.18 -43.43 7.76
C GLY A 601 13.89 -42.61 7.73
N ASP A 602 13.67 -41.89 6.62
CA ASP A 602 12.60 -40.90 6.50
C ASP A 602 11.19 -41.50 6.69
N THR A 603 11.02 -42.78 6.33
CA THR A 603 9.76 -43.54 6.46
C THR A 603 9.65 -44.31 7.77
N ASP A 604 10.72 -44.38 8.56
CA ASP A 604 10.71 -45.18 9.78
C ASP A 604 9.78 -44.53 10.81
N LEU A 605 9.21 -45.35 11.68
CA LEU A 605 8.28 -44.85 12.70
C LEU A 605 9.04 -44.59 13.99
N GLY A 606 8.55 -43.63 14.76
CA GLY A 606 9.21 -43.15 15.96
C GLY A 606 8.25 -42.97 17.13
N ASP A 607 8.81 -42.55 18.24
CA ASP A 607 8.08 -42.02 19.37
C ASP A 607 7.63 -40.59 19.09
N LEU A 608 6.48 -40.21 19.64
CA LEU A 608 5.93 -38.86 19.57
C LEU A 608 5.48 -38.51 20.98
N TRP A 609 6.04 -37.43 21.52
CA TRP A 609 5.82 -37.01 22.89
C TRP A 609 5.90 -35.49 22.98
N SER A 610 5.62 -34.96 24.16
CA SER A 610 5.58 -33.53 24.43
C SER A 610 6.04 -33.26 25.86
N ASP A 611 6.63 -32.09 26.06
CA ASP A 611 6.90 -31.56 27.39
C ASP A 611 7.00 -30.02 27.30
N VAL A 612 7.01 -29.35 28.45
CA VAL A 612 7.30 -27.92 28.57
C VAL A 612 8.75 -27.76 28.96
N PHE A 613 9.46 -26.87 28.26
CA PHE A 613 10.88 -26.61 28.49
C PHE A 613 11.10 -25.18 28.97
N ASN A 614 12.02 -25.03 29.92
CA ASN A 614 12.60 -23.75 30.31
C ASN A 614 13.96 -23.56 29.64
N ALA A 615 14.31 -22.31 29.36
CA ALA A 615 15.58 -21.95 28.74
C ALA A 615 16.56 -21.37 29.76
N ASP A 616 17.82 -21.79 29.66
CA ASP A 616 18.96 -21.20 30.37
C ASP A 616 20.14 -20.96 29.41
N ASN A 617 21.09 -20.15 29.84
CA ASN A 617 22.32 -19.90 29.11
C ASN A 617 23.39 -20.98 29.38
N ILE A 618 24.41 -21.04 28.52
CA ILE A 618 25.51 -22.02 28.63
C ILE A 618 26.64 -21.53 29.58
N GLU A 619 26.52 -20.34 30.17
CA GLU A 619 27.60 -19.51 30.76
C GLU A 619 28.77 -19.15 29.83
#